data_AF-A0A1F3AEV3-F1
#
_entry.id   AF-A0A1F3AEV3-F1
#
_cell.length_a   1.000
_cell.length_b   1.000
_cell.length_c   1.000
_cell.angle_alpha   90.00
_cell.angle_beta   90.00
_cell.angle_gamma   90.00
#
_symmetry.space_group_name_H-M   'P 1'
#
loop_
_entity.id
_entity.type
_entity.pdbx_description
1 polymer ?
#
loop_
_entity_poly.entity_id
_entity_poly.type
_entity_poly.pdbx_seq_one_letter_code
_entity_poly.pdbx_strand_id
1 'polypeptide(L)'
;MPTIDTKAAHTAGPWHRNIKPVTKYPVIFAGRNTHVATIETRGIPLEEAEANCDLMKAAPLMLAALAAMVATADAVLGAIDWPEYREARAAIAAAKGE
;
A
#
# COMPACT_ATOMS: atom_id res chain seq x y z
N MET A 1 -6.62 19.03 -23.34
CA MET A 1 -6.08 18.65 -22.02
C MET A 1 -6.63 17.28 -21.68
N PRO A 2 -5.83 16.32 -21.22
CA PRO A 2 -6.37 15.02 -20.84
C PRO A 2 -7.18 15.19 -19.55
N THR A 3 -8.43 14.76 -19.59
CA THR A 3 -9.34 14.66 -18.46
C THR A 3 -8.82 13.61 -17.50
N ILE A 4 -8.39 14.02 -16.30
CA ILE A 4 -8.01 13.10 -15.23
C ILE A 4 -9.32 12.58 -14.64
N ASP A 5 -9.62 11.32 -14.91
CA ASP A 5 -10.79 10.63 -14.36
C ASP A 5 -10.64 10.50 -12.84
N THR A 6 -11.57 11.08 -12.08
CA THR A 6 -11.44 11.41 -10.65
C THR A 6 -11.90 10.30 -9.70
N LYS A 7 -11.50 9.04 -9.94
CA LYS A 7 -11.36 8.07 -8.84
C LYS A 7 -9.88 7.98 -8.53
N ALA A 8 -9.45 8.59 -7.43
CA ALA A 8 -8.04 8.70 -7.08
C ALA A 8 -7.47 7.31 -6.71
N ALA A 9 -7.06 6.55 -7.73
CA ALA A 9 -6.30 5.33 -7.54
C ALA A 9 -4.95 5.66 -6.90
N HIS A 10 -4.52 4.85 -5.93
CA HIS A 10 -3.17 4.97 -5.38
C HIS A 10 -2.12 4.80 -6.49
N THR A 11 -0.93 5.38 -6.31
CA THR A 11 0.17 5.20 -7.26
C THR A 11 0.48 3.71 -7.45
N ALA A 12 0.49 3.24 -8.70
CA ALA A 12 0.76 1.83 -8.99
C ALA A 12 2.18 1.43 -8.53
N GLY A 13 2.31 0.19 -8.06
CA GLY A 13 3.60 -0.42 -7.74
C GLY A 13 4.38 -0.86 -8.99
N PRO A 14 5.59 -1.41 -8.82
CA PRO A 14 6.26 -1.66 -7.53
C PRO A 14 6.81 -0.37 -6.93
N TRP A 15 6.72 -0.28 -5.60
CA TRP A 15 7.39 0.77 -4.84
C TRP A 15 8.76 0.29 -4.35
N HIS A 16 9.68 1.23 -4.15
CA HIS A 16 11.04 0.95 -3.70
C HIS A 16 11.63 2.17 -2.98
N ARG A 17 12.79 1.96 -2.37
CA ARG A 17 13.59 3.01 -1.72
C ARG A 17 14.93 3.12 -2.42
N ASN A 18 15.24 4.29 -2.97
CA ASN A 18 16.47 4.51 -3.74
C ASN A 18 17.70 4.77 -2.88
N ILE A 19 17.52 5.42 -1.74
CA ILE A 19 18.63 5.91 -0.91
C ILE A 19 18.43 5.41 0.52
N LYS A 20 19.44 4.74 1.05
CA LYS A 20 19.54 4.36 2.47
C LYS A 20 20.64 5.22 3.14
N PRO A 21 20.63 5.40 4.47
CA PRO A 21 19.55 5.08 5.42
C PRO A 21 18.41 6.14 5.42
N VAL A 22 17.33 5.88 6.16
CA VAL A 22 16.13 6.73 6.29
C VAL A 22 16.47 8.16 6.72
N THR A 23 17.53 8.36 7.51
CA THR A 23 18.01 9.69 7.94
C THR A 23 18.50 10.58 6.80
N LYS A 24 18.88 9.98 5.67
CA LYS A 24 19.36 10.73 4.50
C LYS A 24 18.23 11.10 3.56
N TYR A 25 17.33 10.15 3.30
CA TYR A 25 16.29 10.32 2.30
C TYR A 25 15.11 9.36 2.56
N PRO A 26 14.16 9.72 3.45
CA PRO A 26 13.06 8.86 3.87
C PRO A 26 11.92 8.85 2.84
N VAL A 27 12.24 8.62 1.57
CA VAL A 27 11.31 8.76 0.44
C VAL A 27 11.10 7.43 -0.27
N ILE A 28 9.83 7.09 -0.50
CA ILE A 28 9.37 5.94 -1.27
C ILE A 28 9.11 6.38 -2.70
N PHE A 29 9.57 5.57 -3.65
CA PHE A 29 9.50 5.84 -5.07
C PHE A 29 8.70 4.79 -5.82
N ALA A 30 8.09 5.20 -6.94
CA ALA A 30 7.60 4.32 -8.00
C ALA A 30 8.36 4.58 -9.29
N GLY A 31 8.74 3.53 -10.01
CA GLY A 31 9.48 3.64 -11.27
C GLY A 31 10.84 4.34 -11.08
N ARG A 32 11.19 5.28 -11.97
CA ARG A 32 12.51 5.94 -11.91
C ARG A 32 12.54 7.15 -10.99
N ASN A 33 11.54 8.03 -11.09
CA ASN A 33 11.59 9.39 -10.52
C ASN A 33 10.28 9.84 -9.85
N THR A 34 9.33 8.93 -9.59
CA THR A 34 8.06 9.32 -8.98
C THR A 34 8.14 9.18 -7.47
N HIS A 35 8.13 10.28 -6.73
CA HIS A 35 7.99 10.27 -5.27
C HIS A 35 6.55 9.90 -4.90
N VAL A 36 6.39 8.86 -4.09
CA VAL A 36 5.08 8.34 -3.64
C VAL A 36 4.76 8.85 -2.25
N ALA A 37 5.73 8.78 -1.33
CA ALA A 37 5.56 9.18 0.05
C ALA A 37 6.89 9.56 0.68
N THR A 38 6.84 10.44 1.68
CA THR A 38 7.98 10.80 2.52
C THR A 38 7.60 10.56 3.98
N ILE A 39 8.48 9.91 4.74
CA ILE A 39 8.27 9.63 6.15
C ILE A 39 8.96 10.72 6.98
N GLU A 40 8.21 11.31 7.91
CA GLU A 40 8.77 12.18 8.95
C GLU A 40 9.50 11.31 9.98
N THR A 41 10.71 11.72 10.38
CA THR A 41 11.55 10.94 11.32
C THR A 41 11.67 11.62 12.68
N ARG A 42 11.15 12.84 12.84
CA ARG A 42 11.21 13.58 14.10
C ARG A 42 10.38 12.90 15.18
N GLY A 43 11.03 12.52 16.27
CA GLY A 43 10.38 11.91 17.44
C GLY A 43 10.15 10.41 17.32
N ILE A 44 10.74 9.75 16.32
CA ILE A 44 10.62 8.30 16.10
C ILE A 44 12.03 7.69 16.10
N PRO A 45 12.25 6.51 16.73
CA PRO A 45 13.50 5.79 16.60
C PRO A 45 13.83 5.49 15.13
N LEU A 46 15.12 5.56 14.77
CA LEU A 46 15.55 5.36 13.39
C LEU A 46 15.20 3.97 12.84
N GLU A 47 15.26 2.95 13.69
CA GLU A 47 14.89 1.58 13.34
C GLU A 47 13.40 1.46 13.02
N GLU A 48 12.54 2.16 13.76
CA GLU A 48 11.10 2.23 13.47
C GLU A 48 10.83 2.99 12.17
N ALA A 49 11.55 4.09 11.92
CA ALA A 49 11.44 4.81 10.65
C ALA A 49 11.87 3.96 9.44
N GLU A 50 12.93 3.16 9.61
CA GLU A 50 13.36 2.18 8.60
C GLU A 50 12.30 1.10 8.35
N ALA A 51 11.74 0.54 9.42
CA ALA A 51 10.66 -0.45 9.34
C ALA A 51 9.41 0.12 8.64
N ASN A 52 9.06 1.38 8.93
CA ASN A 52 7.96 2.07 8.26
C ASN A 52 8.21 2.21 6.76
N CYS A 53 9.43 2.60 6.34
CA CYS A 53 9.79 2.63 4.92
C CYS A 53 9.63 1.26 4.25
N ASP A 54 10.06 0.20 4.92
CA ASP A 54 9.98 -1.16 4.38
C ASP A 54 8.54 -1.68 4.30
N LEU A 55 7.69 -1.34 5.28
CA LEU A 55 6.26 -1.61 5.24
C LEU A 55 5.58 -0.89 4.06
N MET A 56 5.83 0.41 3.90
CA MET A 56 5.26 1.18 2.79
C MET A 56 5.67 0.60 1.44
N LYS A 57 6.96 0.27 1.27
CA LYS A 57 7.47 -0.37 0.05
C LYS A 57 6.73 -1.67 -0.29
N ALA A 58 6.40 -2.47 0.71
CA ALA A 58 5.69 -3.74 0.52
C ALA A 58 4.19 -3.57 0.26
N ALA A 59 3.59 -2.41 0.57
CA ALA A 59 2.15 -2.20 0.55
C ALA A 59 1.46 -2.56 -0.79
N PRO A 60 1.99 -2.19 -1.98
CA PRO A 60 1.34 -2.57 -3.24
C PRO A 60 1.30 -4.09 -3.47
N LEU A 61 2.37 -4.79 -3.08
CA LEU A 61 2.44 -6.25 -3.21
C LEU A 61 1.52 -6.93 -2.19
N MET A 62 1.47 -6.42 -0.96
CA MET A 62 0.54 -6.90 0.07
C MET A 62 -0.92 -6.73 -0.37
N LEU A 63 -1.29 -5.57 -0.89
CA LEU A 63 -2.64 -5.31 -1.40
C LEU A 63 -3.01 -6.27 -2.55
N ALA A 64 -2.09 -6.49 -3.49
CA ALA A 64 -2.31 -7.43 -4.59
C ALA A 64 -2.50 -8.87 -4.09
N ALA A 65 -1.68 -9.32 -3.14
CA ALA A 65 -1.78 -10.66 -2.56
C ALA A 65 -3.09 -10.85 -1.79
N LEU A 66 -3.47 -9.87 -0.94
CA LEU A 66 -4.73 -9.91 -0.18
C LEU A 66 -5.95 -9.88 -1.11
N ALA A 67 -5.92 -9.07 -2.16
CA ALA A 67 -6.99 -9.04 -3.16
C ALA A 67 -7.17 -10.39 -3.87
N ALA A 68 -6.07 -11.07 -4.22
CA ALA A 68 -6.12 -12.40 -4.83
C ALA A 68 -6.68 -13.47 -3.87
N MET A 69 -6.28 -13.41 -2.59
CA MET A 69 -6.83 -14.30 -1.55
C MET A 69 -8.33 -14.08 -1.34
N VAL A 70 -8.76 -12.82 -1.24
CA VAL A 70 -10.18 -12.48 -1.05
C VAL A 70 -11.03 -12.89 -2.25
N ALA A 71 -10.53 -12.73 -3.48
CA ALA A 71 -11.22 -13.18 -4.69
C ALA A 71 -11.37 -14.72 -4.73
N THR A 72 -10.36 -15.46 -4.23
CA THR A 72 -10.44 -16.91 -4.09
C THR A 72 -11.49 -17.31 -3.04
N ALA A 73 -11.53 -16.59 -1.93
CA ALA A 73 -12.51 -16.80 -0.87
C ALA A 73 -13.94 -16.44 -1.31
N ASP A 74 -14.14 -15.41 -2.14
CA ASP A 74 -15.46 -15.07 -2.71
C ASP A 74 -16.06 -16.29 -3.45
N ALA A 75 -15.22 -16.99 -4.22
CA ALA A 75 -15.64 -18.15 -5.01
C ALA A 75 -16.07 -19.36 -4.17
N VAL A 76 -15.62 -19.46 -2.91
CA VAL A 76 -15.84 -20.63 -2.04
C VAL A 76 -16.77 -20.31 -0.86
N LEU A 77 -16.73 -19.09 -0.35
CA LEU A 77 -17.30 -18.68 0.94
C LEU A 77 -18.30 -17.53 0.80
N GLY A 78 -18.61 -17.04 -0.40
CA GLY A 78 -19.42 -15.83 -0.61
C GLY A 78 -20.84 -15.85 0.00
N ALA A 79 -21.36 -17.00 0.40
CA ALA A 79 -22.65 -17.16 1.08
C ALA A 79 -22.54 -17.38 2.60
N ILE A 80 -21.32 -17.54 3.13
CA ILE A 80 -21.07 -17.79 4.55
C ILE A 80 -20.84 -16.45 5.26
N ASP A 81 -21.55 -16.23 6.36
CA ASP A 81 -21.29 -15.07 7.20
C ASP A 81 -19.99 -15.26 7.99
N TRP A 82 -18.92 -14.66 7.49
CA TRP A 82 -17.61 -14.67 8.12
C TRP A 82 -17.14 -13.22 8.37
N PRO A 83 -17.17 -12.73 9.63
CA PRO A 83 -16.84 -11.34 9.94
C PRO A 83 -15.45 -10.88 9.44
N GLU A 84 -14.42 -11.69 9.67
CA GLU A 84 -13.03 -11.36 9.29
C GLU A 84 -12.88 -11.25 7.76
N TYR A 85 -13.63 -12.04 7.01
CA TYR A 85 -13.69 -11.95 5.56
C TYR A 85 -14.32 -10.64 5.08
N ARG A 86 -15.40 -10.21 5.74
CA ARG A 86 -16.06 -8.93 5.49
C ARG A 86 -15.13 -7.75 5.80
N GLU A 87 -14.41 -7.82 6.91
CA GLU A 87 -13.41 -6.82 7.31
C GLU A 87 -12.26 -6.73 6.30
N ALA A 88 -11.75 -7.88 5.82
CA ALA A 88 -10.72 -7.91 4.78
C ALA A 88 -11.21 -7.26 3.47
N ARG A 89 -12.45 -7.53 3.05
CA ARG A 89 -13.07 -6.87 1.89
C ARG A 89 -13.18 -5.37 2.07
N ALA A 90 -13.64 -4.92 3.22
CA ALA A 90 -13.76 -3.49 3.54
C ALA A 90 -12.40 -2.79 3.55
N ALA A 91 -11.37 -3.42 4.12
CA ALA A 91 -10.01 -2.88 4.13
C ALA A 91 -9.42 -2.74 2.71
N ILE A 92 -9.65 -3.71 1.82
CA ILE A 92 -9.22 -3.65 0.42
C ILE A 92 -9.96 -2.55 -0.35
N ALA A 93 -11.27 -2.41 -0.14
CA ALA A 93 -12.07 -1.34 -0.75
C ALA A 93 -11.56 0.05 -0.31
N ALA A 94 -11.35 0.23 1.00
CA ALA A 94 -10.79 1.46 1.56
C ALA A 94 -9.40 1.77 0.98
N ALA A 95 -8.52 0.77 0.83
CA ALA A 95 -7.20 0.94 0.23
C ALA A 95 -7.25 1.34 -1.27
N LYS A 96 -8.33 0.97 -1.98
CA LYS A 96 -8.58 1.35 -3.38
C LYS A 96 -9.35 2.67 -3.53
N GLY A 97 -9.83 3.26 -2.43
CA GLY A 97 -10.67 4.45 -2.44
C GLY A 97 -12.10 4.18 -2.92
N GLU A 98 -12.63 2.99 -2.64
CA GLU A 98 -14.00 2.54 -2.96
C GLU A 98 -14.94 2.59 -1.75
#